data_AF-A0A535F872-F1
#
_entry.id   AF-A0A535F872-F1
#
_cell.length_a   1.000
_cell.length_b   1.000
_cell.length_c   1.000
_cell.angle_alpha   90.00
_cell.angle_beta   90.00
_cell.angle_gamma   90.00
#
_symmetry.space_group_name_H-M   'P 1'
#
loop_
_entity.id
_entity.type
_entity.pdbx_description
1 polymer ?
#
loop_
_entity_poly.entity_id
_entity_poly.type
_entity_poly.pdbx_seq_one_letter_code
_entity_poly.pdbx_strand_id
1 'polypeptide(L)'
;MRRSRLPIIVLMLALAAMLSMACSKGGGGATPTDALKAYIDAASKKDVAGMKSHLSQGTLKLMEEGAKAANKNLDDMLKEESGQMPPEAANIKYSNEKVNGDSATVDMTAQGQTATMPLVKEGGEWKLALDKFIEDMKSKMGG
;
A
#
# COMPACT_ATOMS: atom_id res chain seq x y z
N MET A 1 -69.29 24.85 0.82
CA MET A 1 -69.02 23.60 0.06
C MET A 1 -67.51 23.43 -0.03
N ARG A 2 -67.06 22.19 0.21
CA ARG A 2 -65.67 21.74 0.33
C ARG A 2 -64.86 22.00 -0.94
N ARG A 3 -63.57 22.33 -0.82
CA ARG A 3 -62.53 21.94 -1.79
C ARG A 3 -61.13 22.01 -1.16
N SER A 4 -60.61 20.80 -0.96
CA SER A 4 -59.22 20.34 -0.92
C SER A 4 -58.18 21.09 -0.07
N ARG A 5 -57.92 20.52 1.11
CA ARG A 5 -56.56 20.46 1.67
C ARG A 5 -55.86 19.25 1.06
N LEU A 6 -54.96 19.48 0.11
CA LEU A 6 -54.03 18.47 -0.40
C LEU A 6 -52.63 18.76 0.18
N PRO A 7 -51.88 17.71 0.52
CA PRO A 7 -50.99 17.70 1.68
C PRO A 7 -49.60 18.25 1.39
N ILE A 8 -49.07 19.00 2.36
CA ILE A 8 -47.69 19.46 2.51
C ILE A 8 -46.80 18.25 2.87
N ILE A 9 -46.76 17.23 2.01
CA ILE A 9 -45.98 15.98 2.21
C ILE A 9 -45.22 15.64 0.90
N VAL A 10 -44.70 16.66 0.21
CA VAL A 10 -43.77 16.47 -0.92
C VAL A 10 -42.53 17.38 -0.78
N LEU A 11 -42.21 17.80 0.45
CA LEU A 11 -41.06 18.67 0.75
C LEU A 11 -40.08 18.03 1.75
N MET A 12 -39.97 16.69 1.78
CA MET A 12 -39.11 15.97 2.73
C MET A 12 -38.31 14.80 2.14
N LEU A 13 -38.11 14.73 0.81
CA LEU A 13 -37.43 13.58 0.21
C LEU A 13 -36.47 13.94 -0.94
N ALA A 14 -35.63 14.95 -0.74
CA ALA A 14 -34.56 15.30 -1.69
C ALA A 14 -33.29 15.87 -1.02
N LEU A 15 -33.01 15.49 0.22
CA LEU A 15 -31.78 15.90 0.93
C LEU A 15 -31.11 14.70 1.63
N ALA A 16 -30.99 13.59 0.91
CA ALA A 16 -30.33 12.38 1.39
C ALA A 16 -29.63 11.64 0.23
N ALA A 17 -28.67 12.29 -0.44
CA ALA A 17 -27.85 11.62 -1.45
C ALA A 17 -26.51 12.30 -1.78
N MET A 18 -25.98 13.17 -0.92
CA MET A 18 -24.68 13.83 -1.18
C MET A 18 -23.86 13.96 0.11
N LEU A 19 -23.52 12.83 0.70
CA LEU A 19 -22.21 12.68 1.34
C LEU A 19 -21.46 11.69 0.47
N SER A 20 -21.01 12.24 -0.65
CA SER A 20 -19.96 11.71 -1.50
C SER A 20 -18.89 11.10 -0.61
N MET A 21 -18.79 9.78 -0.76
CA MET A 21 -17.59 8.99 -0.52
C MET A 21 -16.40 9.84 -0.96
N ALA A 22 -15.78 10.53 -0.01
CA ALA A 22 -14.43 11.00 -0.13
C ALA A 22 -13.58 9.72 -0.14
N CYS A 23 -13.59 9.03 -1.28
CA CYS A 23 -12.47 8.23 -1.71
C CYS A 23 -11.33 9.24 -1.85
N SER A 24 -10.69 9.49 -0.72
CA SER A 24 -9.34 9.99 -0.67
C SER A 24 -8.57 9.25 -1.74
N LYS A 25 -8.02 10.04 -2.65
CA LYS A 25 -6.98 9.75 -3.62
C LYS A 25 -5.83 9.05 -2.89
N GLY A 26 -6.05 7.79 -2.53
CA GLY A 26 -5.13 6.94 -1.82
C GLY A 26 -4.57 5.96 -2.82
N GLY A 27 -3.25 6.03 -3.04
CA GLY A 27 -2.53 5.08 -3.87
C GLY A 27 -2.54 3.66 -3.28
N GLY A 28 -2.97 3.47 -2.03
CA GLY A 28 -3.09 2.14 -1.43
C GLY A 28 -4.17 1.30 -2.13
N GLY A 29 -3.75 0.20 -2.77
CA GLY A 29 -4.67 -0.78 -3.33
C GLY A 29 -5.70 -1.28 -2.31
N ALA A 30 -6.86 -1.72 -2.78
CA ALA A 30 -7.99 -2.14 -1.93
C ALA A 30 -7.62 -3.35 -1.03
N THR A 31 -6.65 -4.15 -1.46
CA THR A 31 -6.10 -5.30 -0.74
C THR A 31 -4.59 -5.14 -0.50
N PRO A 32 -4.01 -5.83 0.49
CA PRO A 32 -2.56 -5.91 0.67
C PRO A 32 -1.81 -6.33 -0.61
N THR A 33 -2.35 -7.33 -1.34
CA THR A 33 -1.77 -7.79 -2.60
C THR A 33 -1.76 -6.68 -3.65
N ASP A 34 -2.83 -5.88 -3.75
CA ASP A 34 -2.89 -4.76 -4.70
C ASP A 34 -1.88 -3.67 -4.35
N ALA A 35 -1.69 -3.37 -3.06
CA ALA A 35 -0.67 -2.42 -2.63
C ALA A 35 0.75 -2.91 -2.95
N LEU A 36 1.03 -4.20 -2.76
CA LEU A 36 2.32 -4.80 -3.13
C LEU A 36 2.56 -4.73 -4.65
N LYS A 37 1.53 -5.05 -5.46
CA LYS A 37 1.61 -4.90 -6.92
C LYS A 37 1.84 -3.45 -7.35
N ALA A 38 1.18 -2.50 -6.70
CA ALA A 38 1.34 -1.08 -6.99
C ALA A 38 2.76 -0.59 -6.67
N TYR A 39 3.36 -1.04 -5.58
CA TYR A 39 4.78 -0.78 -5.28
C TYR A 39 5.69 -1.34 -6.39
N ILE A 40 5.49 -2.58 -6.81
CA ILE A 40 6.30 -3.23 -7.85
C ILE A 40 6.14 -2.52 -9.20
N ASP A 41 4.92 -2.10 -9.55
CA ASP A 41 4.64 -1.31 -10.75
C ASP A 41 5.35 0.06 -10.71
N ALA A 42 5.24 0.80 -9.60
CA ALA A 42 5.93 2.07 -9.41
C ALA A 42 7.46 1.90 -9.52
N ALA A 43 8.01 0.87 -8.90
CA ALA A 43 9.42 0.56 -8.96
C ALA A 43 9.87 0.14 -10.37
N SER A 44 9.09 -0.65 -11.10
CA SER A 44 9.39 -1.01 -12.50
C SER A 44 9.45 0.23 -13.41
N LYS A 45 8.67 1.26 -13.09
CA LYS A 45 8.62 2.55 -13.78
C LYS A 45 9.64 3.56 -13.26
N LYS A 46 10.45 3.17 -12.26
CA LYS A 46 11.38 4.07 -11.54
C LYS A 46 10.69 5.30 -10.94
N ASP A 47 9.40 5.15 -10.60
CA ASP A 47 8.61 6.19 -9.96
C ASP A 47 8.94 6.23 -8.46
N VAL A 48 9.94 7.03 -8.12
CA VAL A 48 10.40 7.19 -6.73
C VAL A 48 9.30 7.72 -5.80
N ALA A 49 8.49 8.64 -6.28
CA ALA A 49 7.39 9.19 -5.50
C ALA A 49 6.31 8.13 -5.26
N GLY A 50 5.95 7.38 -6.31
CA GLY A 50 5.04 6.24 -6.23
C GLY A 50 5.54 5.19 -5.25
N MET A 51 6.80 4.75 -5.39
CA MET A 51 7.42 3.79 -4.45
C MET A 51 7.28 4.24 -3.00
N LYS A 52 7.70 5.48 -2.68
CA LYS A 52 7.60 6.03 -1.33
C LYS A 52 6.18 6.04 -0.78
N SER A 53 5.19 6.33 -1.64
CA SER A 53 3.79 6.37 -1.22
C SER A 53 3.25 5.01 -0.79
N HIS A 54 3.81 3.92 -1.32
CA HIS A 54 3.42 2.55 -0.97
C HIS A 54 4.27 1.94 0.16
N LEU A 55 5.26 2.66 0.69
CA LEU A 55 6.10 2.20 1.80
C LEU A 55 5.56 2.72 3.15
N SER A 56 5.61 1.86 4.17
CA SER A 56 5.21 2.25 5.53
C SER A 56 6.13 3.35 6.07
N GLN A 57 5.66 4.11 7.06
CA GLN A 57 6.50 5.10 7.73
C GLN A 57 7.74 4.46 8.37
N GLY A 58 7.58 3.26 8.94
CA GLY A 58 8.69 2.48 9.52
C GLY A 58 9.75 2.13 8.48
N THR A 59 9.31 1.69 7.30
CA THR A 59 10.19 1.37 6.18
C THR A 59 10.91 2.60 5.64
N LEU A 60 10.19 3.70 5.42
CA LEU A 60 10.81 4.96 4.97
C LEU A 60 11.89 5.41 5.95
N LYS A 61 11.61 5.39 7.25
CA LYS A 61 12.60 5.73 8.28
C LYS A 61 13.83 4.82 8.24
N LEU A 62 13.63 3.51 8.12
CA LEU A 62 14.73 2.55 8.02
C LEU A 62 15.59 2.82 6.77
N MET A 63 14.97 3.08 5.62
CA MET A 63 15.70 3.38 4.39
C MET A 63 16.41 4.74 4.47
N GLU A 64 15.82 5.75 5.11
CA GLU A 64 16.49 7.04 5.38
C GLU A 64 17.72 6.87 6.29
N GLU A 65 17.62 6.05 7.34
CA GLU A 65 18.74 5.74 8.22
C GLU A 65 19.85 4.99 7.47
N GLY A 66 19.49 4.01 6.64
CA GLY A 66 20.43 3.30 5.76
C GLY A 66 21.11 4.24 4.75
N ALA A 67 20.36 5.14 4.15
CA ALA A 67 20.87 6.14 3.21
C ALA A 67 21.87 7.09 3.90
N LYS A 68 21.53 7.59 5.10
CA LYS A 68 22.42 8.41 5.92
C LYS A 68 23.71 7.66 6.27
N ALA A 69 23.61 6.39 6.67
CA ALA A 69 24.78 5.57 6.97
C ALA A 69 25.68 5.34 5.74
N ALA A 70 25.09 5.28 4.55
CA ALA A 70 25.80 5.16 3.28
C ALA A 70 26.26 6.50 2.68
N ASN A 71 26.03 7.64 3.34
CA ASN A 71 26.22 8.99 2.80
C ASN A 71 25.52 9.20 1.43
N LYS A 72 24.36 8.57 1.24
CA LYS A 72 23.51 8.70 0.06
C LYS A 72 22.17 9.36 0.42
N ASN A 73 21.47 9.86 -0.59
CA ASN A 73 20.08 10.28 -0.44
C ASN A 73 19.13 9.08 -0.67
N LEU A 74 18.00 9.06 0.03
CA LEU A 74 17.00 8.00 -0.11
C LEU A 74 16.50 7.87 -1.55
N ASP A 75 16.28 8.99 -2.23
CA ASP A 75 15.81 9.03 -3.62
C ASP A 75 16.78 8.35 -4.57
N ASP A 76 18.08 8.52 -4.33
CA ASP A 76 19.11 7.91 -5.17
C ASP A 76 19.22 6.41 -4.89
N MET A 77 19.09 5.98 -3.63
CA MET A 77 18.99 4.56 -3.29
C MET A 77 17.77 3.90 -3.94
N LEU A 78 16.59 4.52 -3.87
CA LEU A 78 15.38 3.99 -4.49
C LEU A 78 15.49 3.94 -6.02
N LYS A 79 16.16 4.92 -6.65
CA LYS A 79 16.48 4.88 -8.08
C LYS A 79 17.42 3.72 -8.41
N GLU A 80 18.47 3.52 -7.62
CA GLU A 80 19.40 2.39 -7.79
C GLU A 80 18.66 1.05 -7.67
N GLU A 81 17.84 0.86 -6.62
CA GLU A 81 17.02 -0.35 -6.43
C GLU A 81 16.04 -0.58 -7.60
N SER A 82 15.36 0.47 -8.06
CA SER A 82 14.46 0.37 -9.22
C SER A 82 15.19 -0.03 -10.51
N GLY A 83 16.49 0.27 -10.62
CA GLY A 83 17.33 -0.17 -11.72
C GLY A 83 17.80 -1.62 -11.61
N GLN A 84 17.75 -2.19 -10.41
CA GLN A 84 18.14 -3.58 -10.11
C GLN A 84 16.94 -4.54 -10.07
N MET A 85 15.72 -4.01 -10.01
CA MET A 85 14.50 -4.80 -10.11
C MET A 85 14.46 -5.55 -11.44
N PRO A 86 14.35 -6.89 -11.41
CA PRO A 86 14.32 -7.68 -12.62
C PRO A 86 13.09 -7.26 -13.47
N PRO A 87 13.24 -7.16 -14.80
CA PRO A 87 12.15 -6.75 -15.70
C PRO A 87 10.97 -7.73 -15.70
N GLU A 88 11.15 -8.92 -15.12
CA GLU A 88 10.16 -9.99 -15.08
C GLU A 88 9.14 -9.84 -13.95
N ALA A 89 8.57 -8.65 -13.77
CA ALA A 89 7.35 -8.48 -12.98
C ALA A 89 6.23 -9.45 -13.43
N ALA A 90 6.28 -9.89 -14.69
CA ALA A 90 5.38 -10.88 -15.30
C ALA A 90 5.44 -12.29 -14.68
N ASN A 91 6.55 -12.66 -14.01
CA ASN A 91 6.72 -13.98 -13.41
C ASN A 91 6.46 -14.01 -11.89
N ILE A 92 6.08 -12.86 -11.31
CA ILE A 92 5.80 -12.76 -9.88
C ILE A 92 4.39 -13.32 -9.60
N LYS A 93 4.31 -14.30 -8.71
CA LYS A 93 3.04 -14.81 -8.19
C LYS A 93 2.80 -14.28 -6.79
N TYR A 94 1.55 -13.94 -6.50
CA TYR A 94 1.11 -13.51 -5.18
C TYR A 94 0.14 -14.54 -4.62
N SER A 95 0.33 -14.96 -3.38
CA SER A 95 -0.52 -15.95 -2.72
C SER A 95 -0.56 -15.75 -1.22
N ASN A 96 -1.37 -16.57 -0.53
CA ASN A 96 -1.44 -16.62 0.94
C ASN A 96 -1.61 -15.26 1.63
N GLU A 97 -2.39 -14.37 1.03
CA GLU A 97 -2.75 -13.11 1.68
C GLU A 97 -3.47 -13.40 3.00
N LYS A 98 -2.92 -12.88 4.10
CA LYS A 98 -3.51 -12.97 5.43
C LYS A 98 -3.62 -11.58 5.99
N VAL A 99 -4.83 -11.20 6.40
CA VAL A 99 -5.11 -9.91 7.02
C VAL A 99 -5.46 -10.12 8.48
N ASN A 100 -4.79 -9.38 9.36
CA ASN A 100 -5.03 -9.35 10.79
C ASN A 100 -5.13 -7.89 11.26
N GLY A 101 -6.36 -7.36 11.25
CA GLY A 101 -6.63 -5.95 11.56
C GLY A 101 -5.89 -5.02 10.61
N ASP A 102 -5.00 -4.21 11.16
CA ASP A 102 -4.18 -3.23 10.43
C ASP A 102 -2.82 -3.78 9.99
N SER A 103 -2.64 -5.09 10.03
CA SER A 103 -1.45 -5.78 9.53
C SER A 103 -1.84 -6.87 8.54
N ALA A 104 -0.96 -7.14 7.59
CA ALA A 104 -1.16 -8.21 6.63
C ALA A 104 0.16 -8.83 6.20
N THR A 105 0.10 -10.01 5.62
CA THR A 105 1.21 -10.68 4.95
C THR A 105 0.77 -11.21 3.60
N VAL A 106 1.61 -11.09 2.59
CA VAL A 106 1.39 -11.64 1.24
C VAL A 106 2.63 -12.42 0.84
N ASP A 107 2.46 -13.67 0.42
CA ASP A 107 3.56 -14.42 -0.15
C ASP A 107 3.80 -13.98 -1.60
N MET A 108 5.04 -13.61 -1.89
CA MET A 108 5.50 -13.23 -3.21
C MET A 108 6.49 -14.28 -3.70
N THR A 109 6.16 -14.97 -4.78
CA THR A 109 7.04 -15.95 -5.42
C THR A 109 7.62 -15.37 -6.71
N ALA A 110 8.94 -15.27 -6.78
CA ALA A 110 9.68 -14.87 -7.97
C ALA A 110 10.82 -15.88 -8.23
N GLN A 111 10.99 -16.30 -9.48
CA GLN A 111 12.06 -17.25 -9.88
C GLN A 111 12.14 -18.53 -9.01
N GLY A 112 10.99 -19.02 -8.53
CA GLY A 112 10.91 -20.21 -7.68
C GLY A 112 11.24 -19.98 -6.20
N GLN A 113 11.59 -18.74 -5.81
CA GLN A 113 11.78 -18.35 -4.42
C GLN A 113 10.54 -17.62 -3.90
N THR A 114 10.06 -18.01 -2.72
CA THR A 114 8.92 -17.36 -2.06
C THR A 114 9.40 -16.55 -0.86
N ALA A 115 9.01 -15.28 -0.82
CA ALA A 115 9.22 -14.38 0.32
C ALA A 115 7.86 -13.90 0.86
N THR A 116 7.68 -13.95 2.18
CA THR A 116 6.48 -13.42 2.83
C THR A 116 6.66 -11.94 3.09
N MET A 117 5.94 -11.10 2.35
CA MET A 117 6.00 -9.66 2.42
C MET A 117 5.01 -9.15 3.48
N PRO A 118 5.47 -8.47 4.54
CA PRO A 118 4.59 -7.85 5.52
C PRO A 118 4.08 -6.48 5.02
N LEU A 119 2.81 -6.20 5.30
CA LEU A 119 2.16 -4.94 5.02
C LEU A 119 1.46 -4.42 6.28
N VAL A 120 1.29 -3.10 6.36
CA VAL A 120 0.55 -2.42 7.42
C VAL A 120 -0.45 -1.45 6.81
N LYS A 121 -1.56 -1.26 7.49
CA LYS A 121 -2.57 -0.27 7.13
C LYS A 121 -2.28 1.02 7.86
N GLU A 122 -1.97 2.07 7.13
CA GLU A 122 -1.71 3.41 7.66
C GLU A 122 -2.67 4.40 7.01
N GLY A 123 -3.45 5.15 7.79
CA GLY A 123 -4.39 6.13 7.24
C GLY A 123 -5.48 5.53 6.34
N GLY A 124 -5.77 4.23 6.50
CA GLY A 124 -6.73 3.50 5.67
C GLY A 124 -6.12 2.83 4.44
N GLU A 125 -4.83 3.01 4.19
CA GLU A 125 -4.12 2.49 3.01
C GLU A 125 -3.13 1.39 3.39
N TRP A 126 -3.07 0.34 2.57
CA TRP A 126 -2.05 -0.71 2.73
C TRP A 126 -0.70 -0.23 2.21
N LYS A 127 0.34 -0.46 3.01
CA LYS A 127 1.71 -0.10 2.70
C LYS A 127 2.67 -1.21 3.07
N LEU A 128 3.74 -1.35 2.29
CA LEU A 128 4.77 -2.36 2.47
C LEU A 128 5.64 -2.02 3.69
N ALA A 129 5.80 -2.98 4.59
CA ALA A 129 6.53 -2.83 5.86
C ALA A 129 7.84 -3.63 5.85
N LEU A 130 8.76 -3.31 4.93
CA LEU A 130 10.09 -3.94 4.83
C LEU A 130 10.89 -3.89 6.14
N ASP A 131 10.65 -2.89 6.97
CA ASP A 131 11.21 -2.81 8.32
C ASP A 131 10.91 -4.07 9.14
N LYS A 132 9.67 -4.54 9.10
CA LYS A 132 9.23 -5.77 9.79
C LYS A 132 9.80 -7.03 9.12
N PHE A 133 9.96 -7.02 7.81
CA PHE A 133 10.58 -8.14 7.08
C PHE A 133 12.03 -8.32 7.52
N ILE A 134 12.78 -7.21 7.60
CA ILE A 134 14.18 -7.21 8.02
C ILE A 134 14.31 -7.62 9.49
N GLU A 135 13.39 -7.18 10.36
CA GLU A 135 13.35 -7.59 11.76
C GLU A 135 13.12 -9.11 11.91
N ASP A 136 12.14 -9.67 11.19
CA ASP A 136 11.86 -11.11 11.18
C ASP A 136 13.08 -11.91 10.66
N MET A 137 13.71 -11.46 9.58
CA MET A 137 14.94 -12.08 9.08
C MET A 137 16.09 -12.02 10.09
N LYS A 138 16.31 -10.86 10.72
CA LYS A 138 17.34 -10.70 11.77
C LYS A 138 17.08 -11.64 12.94
N SER A 139 15.84 -11.75 13.39
CA SER A 139 15.45 -12.67 14.47
C SER A 139 15.72 -14.12 14.11
N LYS A 140 15.53 -14.52 12.85
CA LYS A 140 15.77 -15.89 12.39
C LYS A 140 17.25 -16.23 12.18
N MET A 141 18.10 -15.25 11.90
CA MET A 141 19.54 -15.45 11.70
C MET A 141 20.38 -15.28 12.97
N GLY A 142 19.86 -14.56 13.97
CA GLY A 142 20.55 -14.27 15.23
C GLY A 142 20.10 -15.13 16.42
N GLY A 143 19.35 -16.21 16.17
CA GLY A 143 18.90 -17.18 17.16
C GLY A 143 19.77 -18.43 17.20
#